data_AF-A0AAU9XWS2-F1
#
_entry.id   AF-A0AAU9XWS2-F1
#
_cell.length_a   1.000
_cell.length_b   1.000
_cell.length_c   1.000
_cell.angle_alpha   90.00
_cell.angle_beta   90.00
_cell.angle_gamma   90.00
#
_symmetry.space_group_name_H-M   'P 1'
#
loop_
_entity.id
_entity.type
_entity.pdbx_description
1 polymer ?
#
loop_
_entity_poly.entity_id
_entity_poly.type
_entity_poly.pdbx_seq_one_letter_code
_entity_poly.pdbx_strand_id
1 'polypeptide(L)'
;MDGFVDFNRTWNYYKHGFSNLVGEFWLGLDKINHLTQDKTKNMLRMRLFPLIISILKKISNLVPGIEILLIVLKKKAEAGADATVSFDSLNPHKDLIFGAWDRDPAYCAQKRGGDWWYGSSSACAVWSNLNGMYPHY
;
A
#
# COMPACT_ATOMS: atom_id res chain seq x y z
N MET A 1 9.58 -5.66 0.40
CA MET A 1 9.31 -4.47 -0.41
C MET A 1 10.65 -3.88 -0.75
N ASP A 2 10.97 -3.97 -2.03
CA ASP A 2 12.22 -3.57 -2.64
C ASP A 2 12.04 -2.41 -3.64
N GLY A 3 10.78 -2.05 -3.95
CA GLY A 3 10.44 -0.95 -4.84
C GLY A 3 10.70 -1.28 -6.31
N PHE A 4 10.87 -2.55 -6.67
CA PHE A 4 11.14 -2.94 -8.05
C PHE A 4 9.88 -3.05 -8.90
N VAL A 5 8.71 -3.21 -8.27
CA VAL A 5 7.45 -3.21 -9.00
C VAL A 5 6.98 -1.78 -9.15
N ASP A 6 6.87 -1.35 -10.40
CA ASP A 6 6.23 -0.09 -10.73
C ASP A 6 4.71 -0.21 -10.55
N PHE A 7 4.15 0.65 -9.69
CA PHE A 7 2.72 0.76 -9.41
C PHE A 7 2.04 1.84 -10.27
N ASN A 8 2.78 2.54 -11.13
CA ASN A 8 2.20 3.40 -12.14
C ASN A 8 1.79 2.56 -13.36
N ARG A 9 0.56 2.04 -13.32
CA ARG A 9 0.05 1.10 -14.32
C ARG A 9 -1.22 1.65 -14.97
N THR A 10 -1.69 0.96 -16.01
CA THR A 10 -2.98 1.26 -16.61
C THR A 10 -4.13 0.65 -15.79
N TRP A 11 -5.33 1.17 -15.98
CA TRP A 11 -6.56 0.67 -15.40
C TRP A 11 -6.73 -0.84 -15.64
N ASN A 12 -6.36 -1.34 -16.81
CA ASN A 12 -6.47 -2.75 -17.13
C ASN A 12 -5.62 -3.64 -16.20
N TYR A 13 -4.40 -3.20 -15.84
CA TYR A 13 -3.55 -3.90 -14.88
C TYR A 13 -4.11 -3.81 -13.46
N TYR A 14 -4.63 -2.66 -13.04
CA TYR A 14 -5.25 -2.55 -11.72
C TYR A 14 -6.56 -3.34 -11.60
N LYS A 15 -7.30 -3.49 -12.70
CA LYS A 15 -8.51 -4.30 -12.77
C LYS A 15 -8.20 -5.79 -12.58
N HIS A 16 -7.22 -6.31 -13.31
CA HIS A 16 -6.92 -7.74 -13.34
C HIS A 16 -5.83 -8.20 -12.37
N GLY A 17 -4.96 -7.29 -11.93
CA GLY A 17 -3.79 -7.57 -11.10
C GLY A 17 -2.48 -7.60 -11.89
N PHE A 18 -1.36 -7.46 -11.19
CA PHE A 18 -0.02 -7.50 -11.77
C PHE A 18 1.04 -7.97 -10.76
N SER A 19 2.22 -8.31 -11.28
CA SER A 19 3.37 -8.91 -10.57
C SER A 19 3.07 -10.28 -9.96
N ASN A 20 3.94 -10.75 -9.06
CA ASN A 20 3.91 -12.10 -8.48
C ASN A 20 3.52 -12.04 -7.00
N LEU A 21 2.70 -13.01 -6.55
CA LEU A 21 2.34 -13.22 -5.15
C LEU A 21 3.55 -13.38 -4.22
N VAL A 22 4.71 -13.74 -4.79
CA VAL A 22 6.01 -13.72 -4.11
C VAL A 22 6.65 -12.33 -4.29
N GLY A 23 6.26 -11.36 -3.46
CA GLY A 23 6.87 -10.02 -3.44
C GLY A 23 5.86 -8.88 -3.42
N GLU A 24 6.16 -7.83 -4.19
CA GLU A 24 5.25 -6.71 -4.42
C GLU A 24 4.24 -7.07 -5.52
N PHE A 25 2.95 -6.92 -5.23
CA PHE A 25 1.91 -7.22 -6.20
C PHE A 25 0.64 -6.44 -5.94
N TRP A 26 -0.21 -6.39 -6.97
CA TRP A 26 -1.58 -5.96 -6.86
C TRP A 26 -2.50 -7.11 -7.26
N LEU A 27 -3.43 -7.49 -6.38
CA LEU A 27 -4.28 -8.66 -6.58
C LEU A 27 -5.23 -8.51 -7.78
N GLY A 28 -5.68 -7.29 -8.06
CA GLY A 28 -6.68 -6.95 -9.05
C GLY A 28 -8.01 -6.56 -8.42
N LEU A 29 -8.58 -5.44 -8.86
CA LEU A 29 -9.84 -4.91 -8.33
C LEU A 29 -11.02 -5.85 -8.55
N ASP A 30 -11.07 -6.60 -9.65
CA ASP A 30 -12.15 -7.58 -9.88
C ASP A 30 -12.12 -8.68 -8.82
N LYS A 31 -10.91 -9.17 -8.48
CA LYS A 31 -10.73 -10.19 -7.44
C LYS A 31 -11.02 -9.63 -6.05
N ILE A 32 -10.54 -8.43 -5.74
CA ILE A 32 -10.83 -7.76 -4.47
C ILE A 32 -12.33 -7.58 -4.31
N ASN A 33 -13.02 -7.03 -5.33
CA ASN A 33 -14.46 -6.83 -5.31
C ASN A 33 -15.21 -8.15 -5.07
N HIS A 34 -14.79 -9.24 -5.73
CA HIS A 34 -15.38 -10.56 -5.52
C HIS A 34 -15.20 -11.09 -4.08
N LEU A 35 -14.01 -10.93 -3.51
CA LEU A 35 -13.72 -11.36 -2.13
C LEU A 35 -14.45 -10.50 -1.09
N THR A 36 -14.73 -9.23 -1.40
CA THR A 36 -15.32 -8.28 -0.45
C THR A 36 -16.82 -8.03 -0.63
N GLN A 37 -17.54 -8.86 -1.41
CA GLN A 37 -18.97 -8.66 -1.68
C GLN A 37 -19.82 -8.67 -0.39
N ASP A 38 -19.48 -9.54 0.56
CA ASP A 38 -20.12 -9.55 1.88
C ASP A 38 -19.47 -8.48 2.79
N LYS A 39 -20.05 -7.28 2.78
CA LYS A 39 -19.56 -6.14 3.57
C LYS A 39 -19.68 -6.34 5.08
N THR A 40 -20.42 -7.35 5.54
CA THR A 40 -20.64 -7.59 6.98
C THR A 40 -19.62 -8.53 7.60
N LYS A 41 -18.89 -9.30 6.77
CA LYS A 41 -17.93 -10.32 7.23
C LYS A 41 -16.48 -10.01 6.91
N ASN A 42 -16.23 -9.01 6.08
CA ASN A 42 -14.88 -8.67 5.64
C ASN A 42 -14.33 -7.49 6.45
N MET A 43 -13.09 -7.63 6.90
CA MET A 43 -12.32 -6.56 7.56
C MET A 43 -11.04 -6.30 6.79
N LEU A 44 -10.76 -5.03 6.51
CA LEU A 44 -9.48 -4.62 5.96
C LEU A 44 -8.45 -4.50 7.08
N ARG A 45 -7.32 -5.19 6.94
CA ARG A 45 -6.18 -5.05 7.84
C ARG A 45 -4.96 -4.59 7.06
N MET A 46 -4.41 -3.44 7.43
CA MET A 46 -3.15 -2.94 6.90
C MET A 46 -2.01 -3.19 7.87
N ARG A 47 -0.81 -3.44 7.33
CA ARG A 47 0.41 -3.55 8.12
C ARG A 47 1.47 -2.66 7.50
N LEU A 48 1.86 -1.63 8.24
CA LEU A 48 2.95 -0.73 7.88
C LEU A 48 4.18 -1.14 8.69
N PHE A 49 5.34 -1.12 8.04
CA PHE A 49 6.61 -1.37 8.69
C PHE A 49 7.50 -0.14 8.56
N PRO A 50 8.14 0.33 9.65
CA PRO A 50 9.16 1.36 9.56
C PRO A 50 10.26 0.98 8.57
N LEU A 51 10.76 1.98 7.83
CA LEU A 51 11.82 1.79 6.84
C LEU A 51 13.04 1.05 7.43
N ILE A 52 13.41 1.36 8.68
CA ILE A 52 14.54 0.71 9.36
C ILE A 52 14.34 -0.81 9.48
N ILE A 53 13.13 -1.28 9.79
CA ILE A 53 12.83 -2.72 9.88
C ILE A 53 12.94 -3.36 8.48
N SER A 54 12.50 -2.65 7.44
CA SER A 54 12.61 -3.11 6.05
C SER A 54 14.08 -3.25 5.62
N ILE A 55 14.92 -2.26 5.92
CA ILE A 55 16.36 -2.28 5.62
C ILE A 55 17.05 -3.43 6.37
N LEU A 56 16.82 -3.53 7.69
CA LEU A 56 17.43 -4.58 8.51
C LEU A 56 17.07 -5.98 8.03
N LYS A 57 15.83 -6.18 7.54
CA LYS A 57 15.40 -7.46 6.96
C LYS A 57 16.14 -7.80 5.66
N LYS A 58 16.52 -6.79 4.85
CA LYS A 58 17.31 -7.02 3.63
C LYS A 58 18.74 -7.45 3.98
N ILE A 59 19.35 -6.79 4.97
CA ILE A 59 20.76 -7.04 5.32
C ILE A 59 20.96 -8.20 6.30
N SER A 60 19.90 -8.74 6.93
CA SER A 60 20.04 -9.87 7.87
C SER A 60 20.67 -11.11 7.23
N ASN A 61 20.48 -11.30 5.92
CA ASN A 61 21.12 -12.40 5.18
C ASN A 61 22.63 -12.19 4.99
N LEU A 62 23.12 -10.96 5.17
CA LEU A 62 24.52 -10.58 4.99
C LEU A 62 25.27 -10.45 6.32
N VAL A 63 24.55 -10.19 7.42
CA VAL A 63 25.13 -9.95 8.74
C VAL A 63 24.47 -10.88 9.76
N PRO A 64 25.11 -12.02 10.06
CA PRO A 64 24.66 -12.93 11.12
C PRO A 64 24.54 -12.20 12.46
N GLY A 65 23.45 -12.40 13.19
CA GLY A 65 23.20 -11.81 14.52
C GLY A 65 22.25 -10.60 14.51
N ILE A 66 21.96 -10.01 13.35
CA ILE A 66 20.96 -8.92 13.21
C ILE A 66 19.53 -9.41 13.51
N GLU A 67 19.28 -10.72 13.46
CA GLU A 67 17.96 -11.32 13.70
C GLU A 67 17.42 -10.97 15.09
N ILE A 68 18.28 -10.89 16.10
CA ILE A 68 17.90 -10.52 17.47
C ILE A 68 17.40 -9.08 17.51
N LEU A 69 18.11 -8.15 16.86
CA LEU A 69 17.69 -6.75 16.76
C LEU A 69 16.35 -6.63 16.02
N LEU A 70 16.18 -7.37 14.91
CA LEU A 70 14.93 -7.43 14.17
C LEU A 70 13.76 -7.94 15.02
N ILE A 71 13.98 -8.99 15.83
CA ILE A 71 12.96 -9.53 16.74
C ILE A 71 12.58 -8.47 17.78
N VAL A 72 13.55 -7.79 18.39
CA VAL A 72 13.29 -6.74 19.38
C VAL A 72 12.51 -5.57 18.75
N LEU A 73 12.91 -5.12 17.55
CA LEU A 73 12.23 -4.02 16.88
C LEU A 73 10.81 -4.39 16.43
N LYS A 74 10.60 -5.61 15.93
CA LYS A 74 9.25 -6.12 15.61
C LYS A 74 8.39 -6.20 16.86
N LYS A 75 8.89 -6.77 17.95
CA LYS A 75 8.17 -6.81 19.23
C LYS A 75 7.85 -5.43 19.76
N LYS A 76 8.75 -4.44 19.60
CA LYS A 76 8.45 -3.04 19.95
C LYS A 76 7.37 -2.43 19.06
N ALA A 77 7.40 -2.71 17.76
CA ALA A 77 6.36 -2.26 16.83
C ALA A 77 4.99 -2.93 17.10
N GLU A 78 5.01 -4.20 17.52
CA GLU A 78 3.82 -4.99 17.89
C GLU A 78 3.32 -4.69 19.30
N ALA A 79 4.20 -4.39 20.27
CA ALA A 79 3.83 -3.95 21.61
C ALA A 79 3.34 -2.48 21.59
N GLY A 80 3.86 -1.70 20.66
CA GLY A 80 3.29 -0.44 20.21
C GLY A 80 2.17 -0.62 19.19
N ALA A 81 1.52 -1.79 19.09
CA ALA A 81 0.31 -1.97 18.27
C ALA A 81 -0.95 -1.36 18.90
N ASP A 82 -0.79 -0.65 20.02
CA ASP A 82 -1.62 0.51 20.38
C ASP A 82 -0.94 1.81 19.92
N ALA A 83 -0.35 1.81 18.72
CA ALA A 83 -0.28 3.02 17.92
C ALA A 83 -1.74 3.35 17.64
N THR A 84 -2.36 4.08 18.57
CA THR A 84 -3.67 4.68 18.37
C THR A 84 -3.57 5.35 17.02
N VAL A 85 -4.30 4.80 16.06
CA VAL A 85 -4.46 5.42 14.75
C VAL A 85 -5.15 6.73 15.08
N SER A 86 -4.36 7.79 15.29
CA SER A 86 -4.86 9.08 15.77
C SER A 86 -5.84 9.67 14.77
N PHE A 87 -5.74 9.21 13.52
CA PHE A 87 -6.62 9.56 12.43
C PHE A 87 -6.74 8.38 11.45
N ASP A 88 -7.97 7.98 11.12
CA ASP A 88 -8.23 7.02 10.06
C ASP A 88 -8.03 7.69 8.68
N SER A 89 -6.81 7.58 8.16
CA SER A 89 -6.44 8.13 6.85
C SER A 89 -7.05 7.39 5.66
N LEU A 90 -7.83 6.33 5.86
CA LEU A 90 -8.59 5.65 4.81
C LEU A 90 -10.05 6.09 4.75
N ASN A 91 -10.64 6.51 5.86
CA ASN A 91 -12.04 6.96 5.88
C ASN A 91 -12.33 8.09 4.86
N PRO A 92 -11.46 9.09 4.63
CA PRO A 92 -11.66 10.08 3.58
C PRO A 92 -11.71 9.51 2.16
N HIS A 93 -11.25 8.28 1.95
CA HIS A 93 -11.24 7.59 0.67
C HIS A 93 -12.50 6.76 0.42
N LYS A 94 -13.40 6.69 1.41
CA LYS A 94 -14.65 5.95 1.29
C LYS A 94 -15.49 6.51 0.13
N ASP A 95 -16.02 5.59 -0.68
CA ASP A 95 -16.87 5.87 -1.85
C ASP A 95 -16.20 6.71 -2.95
N LEU A 96 -14.89 6.94 -2.88
CA LEU A 96 -14.12 7.57 -3.94
C LEU A 96 -13.91 6.61 -5.12
N ILE A 97 -13.69 7.20 -6.30
CA ILE A 97 -13.43 6.46 -7.53
C ILE A 97 -11.94 6.11 -7.59
N PHE A 98 -11.65 4.88 -8.00
CA PHE A 98 -10.28 4.45 -8.27
C PHE A 98 -9.80 5.12 -9.57
N GLY A 99 -8.90 6.09 -9.43
CA GLY A 99 -8.23 6.75 -10.54
C GLY A 99 -7.00 5.97 -10.96
N ALA A 100 -6.80 5.86 -12.26
CA ALA A 100 -5.63 5.21 -12.85
C ALA A 100 -4.95 6.13 -13.85
N TRP A 101 -3.70 5.83 -14.23
CA TRP A 101 -2.95 6.66 -15.17
C TRP A 101 -3.73 7.04 -16.44
N ASP A 102 -4.55 6.13 -16.96
CA ASP A 102 -5.38 6.25 -18.15
C ASP A 102 -6.89 6.32 -17.87
N ARG A 103 -7.32 6.54 -16.61
CA ARG A 103 -8.73 6.60 -16.22
C ARG A 103 -9.01 7.68 -15.17
N ASP A 104 -10.06 8.46 -15.43
CA ASP A 104 -10.50 9.50 -14.50
C ASP A 104 -10.76 9.00 -13.07
N PRO A 105 -10.21 9.69 -12.04
CA PRO A 105 -9.41 10.93 -12.11
C PRO A 105 -7.91 10.72 -12.46
N ALA A 106 -7.58 10.73 -13.76
CA ALA A 106 -6.28 10.32 -14.29
C ALA A 106 -5.21 11.34 -13.93
N TYR A 107 -5.59 12.63 -13.97
CA TYR A 107 -4.73 13.72 -13.53
C TYR A 107 -4.20 13.51 -12.10
N CYS A 108 -5.01 12.92 -11.20
CA CYS A 108 -4.58 12.68 -9.83
C CYS A 108 -3.62 11.50 -9.70
N ALA A 109 -3.89 10.40 -10.40
CA ALA A 109 -2.97 9.27 -10.48
C ALA A 109 -1.62 9.70 -11.08
N GLN A 110 -1.66 10.48 -12.18
CA GLN A 110 -0.47 11.02 -12.82
C GLN A 110 0.32 11.97 -11.91
N LYS A 111 -0.36 12.88 -11.21
CA LYS A 111 0.26 13.89 -10.34
C LYS A 111 0.86 13.29 -9.06
N ARG A 112 0.20 12.30 -8.46
CA ARG A 112 0.61 11.71 -7.18
C ARG A 112 1.55 10.51 -7.36
N GLY A 113 1.52 9.87 -8.52
CA GLY A 113 2.16 8.60 -8.76
C GLY A 113 1.42 7.46 -8.06
N GLY A 114 1.25 6.36 -8.79
CA GLY A 114 0.46 5.22 -8.33
C GLY A 114 -1.04 5.44 -8.45
N ASP A 115 -1.77 4.39 -8.78
CA ASP A 115 -3.22 4.47 -8.94
C ASP A 115 -3.92 4.22 -7.59
N TRP A 116 -4.93 5.01 -7.27
CA TRP A 116 -5.56 5.00 -5.94
C TRP A 116 -6.99 5.54 -5.94
N TRP A 117 -7.65 5.47 -4.80
CA TRP A 117 -8.94 6.11 -4.55
C TRP A 117 -8.73 7.61 -4.33
N TYR A 118 -9.05 8.40 -5.35
CA TYR A 118 -8.84 9.86 -5.36
C TYR A 118 -10.15 10.61 -5.36
N GLY A 119 -10.14 11.79 -4.72
CA GLY A 119 -11.25 12.73 -4.83
C GLY A 119 -11.30 13.31 -6.24
N SER A 120 -12.50 13.62 -6.73
CA SER A 120 -12.71 14.27 -8.02
C SER A 120 -12.32 15.76 -8.03
N SER A 121 -11.76 16.29 -6.94
CA SER A 121 -11.28 17.67 -6.88
C SER A 121 -9.99 17.83 -7.69
N SER A 122 -9.85 18.95 -8.37
CA SER A 122 -8.65 19.32 -9.14
C SER A 122 -7.38 19.42 -8.26
N ALA A 123 -7.53 19.53 -6.94
CA ALA A 123 -6.42 19.54 -5.99
C ALA A 123 -5.78 18.15 -5.81
N CYS A 124 -6.46 17.07 -6.20
CA CYS A 124 -6.01 15.68 -5.97
C CYS A 124 -5.62 15.43 -4.51
N ALA A 125 -6.39 16.00 -3.58
CA ALA A 125 -6.17 15.82 -2.15
C ALA A 125 -6.31 14.34 -1.80
N VAL A 126 -5.32 13.81 -1.08
CA VAL A 126 -5.19 12.38 -0.76
C VAL A 126 -4.63 12.28 0.65
N TRP A 127 -5.26 11.51 1.54
CA TRP A 127 -4.83 11.38 2.94
C TRP A 127 -3.82 10.24 3.12
N SER A 128 -3.87 9.25 2.23
CA SER A 128 -2.88 8.18 2.13
C SER A 128 -2.81 7.65 0.69
N ASN A 129 -1.64 7.17 0.27
CA ASN A 129 -1.48 6.50 -1.02
C ASN A 129 -0.47 5.36 -0.86
N LEU A 130 -0.95 4.12 -0.78
CA LEU A 130 -0.09 2.94 -0.58
C LEU A 130 0.48 2.39 -1.89
N ASN A 131 -0.07 2.83 -3.02
CA ASN A 131 0.44 2.51 -4.36
C ASN A 131 1.39 3.60 -4.88
N GLY A 132 1.68 4.61 -4.06
CA GLY A 132 2.56 5.72 -4.41
C GLY A 132 3.98 5.28 -4.74
N MET A 133 4.74 6.19 -5.36
CA MET A 133 6.14 5.94 -5.72
C MET A 133 6.96 5.55 -4.49
N TYR A 134 7.65 4.41 -4.58
CA TYR A 134 8.54 3.94 -3.52
C TYR A 134 9.83 4.79 -3.52
N PRO A 135 10.23 5.42 -2.40
CA PRO A 135 11.47 6.18 -2.35
C PRO A 135 12.69 5.27 -2.48
N HIS A 136 13.54 5.53 -3.47
CA HIS A 136 14.88 4.96 -3.55
C HIS A 136 15.85 5.95 -2.90
N TYR A 137 16.45 5.55 -1.78
CA TYR A 137 17.54 6.27 -1.10
C TYR A 137 18.85 5.51 -1.26
#